data_AF-A0AAJ0CKE0-F1
#
_entry.id   AF-A0AAJ0CKE0-F1
#
_cell.length_a   1.000
_cell.length_b   1.000
_cell.length_c   1.000
_cell.angle_alpha   90.00
_cell.angle_beta   90.00
_cell.angle_gamma   90.00
#
_symmetry.space_group_name_H-M   'P 1'
#
loop_
_entity.id
_entity.type
_entity.pdbx_description
1 polymer ?
#
loop_
_entity_poly.entity_id
_entity_poly.type
_entity_poly.pdbx_seq_one_letter_code
_entity_poly.pdbx_strand_id
1 'polypeptide(L)'
;MAMRGDDVAWEESDRIERFWRHSLFEESTMRAIGQFIAKHRQGVPTELCEPRAGGFNALFRMKFLDGGSAVIRFTKPGSTMFPEEKIKNEVATMRFIQDHTAIPVPFVLHWGTQAESPLCIGPFIIMEYVNHEMDMIDALNTPGISHNERPILNPNINKATLEMLYGQVAKILLQLSKLELPLIGALEETKK
;
A
#
# COMPACT_ATOMS: atom_id res chain seq x y z
N MET A 1 26.59 8.26 -20.41
CA MET A 1 25.60 8.80 -21.37
C MET A 1 24.24 8.61 -20.71
N ALA A 2 23.59 9.68 -20.24
CA ALA A 2 22.27 9.56 -19.60
C ALA A 2 21.24 9.28 -20.71
N MET A 3 20.50 8.18 -20.58
CA MET A 3 19.38 7.89 -21.46
C MET A 3 18.33 9.00 -21.26
N ARG A 4 17.99 9.75 -22.31
CA ARG A 4 16.87 10.69 -22.25
C ARG A 4 15.59 9.89 -22.10
N GLY A 5 14.73 10.31 -21.18
CA GLY A 5 13.38 9.77 -21.06
C GLY A 5 12.58 10.04 -22.34
N ASP A 6 11.55 9.24 -22.55
CA ASP A 6 10.53 9.53 -23.55
C ASP A 6 9.52 10.51 -22.93
N ASP A 7 9.74 11.80 -23.16
CA ASP A 7 8.90 12.87 -22.60
C ASP A 7 7.44 12.73 -23.06
N VAL A 8 7.20 12.20 -24.27
CA VAL A 8 5.83 12.01 -24.80
C VAL A 8 5.12 10.90 -24.04
N ALA A 9 5.79 9.78 -23.79
CA ALA A 9 5.23 8.68 -22.99
C ALA A 9 4.99 9.12 -21.53
N TRP A 10 5.88 9.95 -20.99
CA TRP A 10 5.75 10.52 -19.65
C TRP A 10 4.51 11.43 -19.52
N GLU A 11 4.36 12.39 -20.44
CA GLU A 11 3.23 13.31 -20.46
C GLU A 11 1.88 12.60 -20.58
N GLU A 12 1.80 11.54 -21.40
CA GLU A 12 0.58 10.75 -21.52
C GLU A 12 0.28 9.94 -20.25
N SER A 13 1.31 9.41 -19.58
CA SER A 13 1.16 8.72 -18.30
C SER A 13 0.62 9.66 -17.21
N ASP A 14 1.19 10.88 -17.13
CA ASP A 14 0.73 11.93 -16.21
C ASP A 14 -0.72 12.35 -16.50
N ARG A 15 -1.09 12.42 -17.79
CA ARG A 15 -2.46 12.73 -18.21
C ARG A 15 -3.43 11.64 -17.75
N ILE A 16 -3.11 10.37 -18.01
CA ILE A 16 -3.94 9.21 -17.62
C ILE A 16 -4.11 9.17 -16.10
N GLU A 17 -3.01 9.27 -15.33
CA GLU A 17 -3.07 9.28 -13.86
C GLU A 17 -3.93 10.44 -13.36
N ARG A 18 -3.78 11.63 -13.96
CA ARG A 18 -4.55 12.81 -13.55
C ARG A 18 -6.04 12.59 -13.73
N PHE A 19 -6.52 12.14 -14.89
CA PHE A 19 -7.95 11.89 -15.09
C PHE A 19 -8.49 10.82 -14.15
N TRP A 20 -7.75 9.73 -14.01
CA TRP A 20 -8.09 8.66 -13.07
C TRP A 20 -8.18 9.16 -11.63
N ARG A 21 -7.23 9.99 -11.20
CA ARG A 21 -7.24 10.56 -9.84
C ARG A 21 -8.45 11.45 -9.60
N HIS A 22 -8.89 12.24 -10.59
CA HIS A 22 -10.07 13.09 -10.43
C HIS A 22 -11.36 12.27 -10.28
N SER A 23 -11.52 11.18 -11.05
CA SER A 23 -12.74 10.35 -10.97
C SER A 23 -12.92 9.66 -9.62
N LEU A 24 -11.82 9.45 -8.87
CA LEU A 24 -11.85 8.89 -7.52
C LEU A 24 -12.56 9.78 -6.49
N PHE A 25 -12.59 11.10 -6.69
CA PHE A 25 -13.20 12.06 -5.76
C PHE A 25 -14.68 12.31 -6.02
N GLU A 26 -15.26 11.69 -7.05
CA GLU A 26 -16.70 11.73 -7.26
C GLU A 26 -17.44 11.03 -6.12
N GLU A 27 -18.52 11.63 -5.62
CA GLU A 27 -19.26 11.09 -4.46
C GLU A 27 -19.79 9.67 -4.73
N SER A 28 -20.28 9.43 -5.95
CA SER A 28 -20.71 8.11 -6.43
C SER A 28 -19.58 7.08 -6.35
N THR A 29 -18.38 7.47 -6.79
CA THR A 29 -17.17 6.64 -6.76
C THR A 29 -16.77 6.31 -5.32
N MET A 30 -16.67 7.32 -4.46
CA MET A 30 -16.35 7.14 -3.04
C MET A 30 -17.34 6.19 -2.36
N ARG A 31 -18.64 6.36 -2.64
CA ARG A 31 -19.70 5.50 -2.09
C ARG A 31 -19.58 4.05 -2.59
N ALA A 32 -19.32 3.85 -3.88
CA ALA A 32 -19.14 2.52 -4.46
C ALA A 32 -17.91 1.81 -3.87
N ILE A 33 -16.79 2.52 -3.73
CA ILE A 33 -15.57 2.01 -3.08
C ILE A 33 -15.87 1.62 -1.64
N GLY A 34 -16.51 2.50 -0.86
CA GLY A 34 -16.84 2.23 0.55
C GLY A 34 -17.73 1.00 0.73
N GLN A 35 -18.77 0.87 -0.09
CA GLN A 35 -19.65 -0.32 -0.10
C GLN A 35 -18.89 -1.58 -0.47
N PHE A 36 -17.97 -1.49 -1.43
CA PHE A 36 -17.14 -2.62 -1.84
C PHE A 36 -16.19 -3.08 -0.73
N ILE A 37 -15.54 -2.16 -0.01
CA ILE A 37 -14.74 -2.49 1.17
C ILE A 37 -15.60 -3.19 2.23
N ALA A 38 -16.78 -2.63 2.54
CA ALA A 38 -17.68 -3.17 3.56
C ALA A 38 -18.16 -4.59 3.22
N LYS A 39 -18.46 -4.84 1.94
CA LYS A 39 -18.83 -6.18 1.43
C LYS A 39 -17.74 -7.22 1.73
N HIS A 40 -16.48 -6.88 1.49
CA HIS A 40 -15.37 -7.83 1.62
C HIS A 40 -14.81 -7.94 3.05
N ARG A 41 -14.79 -6.85 3.83
CA ARG A 41 -14.33 -6.90 5.23
C ARG A 41 -15.37 -7.51 6.17
N GLN A 42 -16.66 -7.36 5.83
CA GLN A 42 -17.81 -7.67 6.69
C GLN A 42 -17.83 -6.79 7.96
N GLY A 43 -18.96 -6.74 8.67
CA GLY A 43 -19.17 -5.87 9.82
C GLY A 43 -19.87 -4.54 9.48
N VAL A 44 -19.93 -3.62 10.45
CA VAL A 44 -20.66 -2.35 10.32
C VAL A 44 -19.68 -1.21 9.99
N PRO A 45 -19.65 -0.69 8.76
CA PRO A 45 -18.79 0.43 8.39
C PRO A 45 -19.28 1.72 9.08
N THR A 46 -18.35 2.54 9.54
CA THR A 46 -18.64 3.79 10.24
C THR A 46 -18.19 5.03 9.47
N GLU A 47 -16.99 4.99 8.91
CA GLU A 47 -16.37 6.16 8.27
C GLU A 47 -15.45 5.72 7.13
N LEU A 48 -15.68 6.28 5.94
CA LEU A 48 -14.70 6.26 4.85
C LEU A 48 -13.81 7.49 4.99
N CYS A 49 -12.55 7.27 5.38
CA CYS A 49 -11.58 8.34 5.56
C CYS A 49 -11.17 8.97 4.22
N GLU A 50 -10.56 10.16 4.29
CA GLU A 50 -9.99 10.82 3.12
C GLU A 50 -9.00 9.91 2.38
N PRO A 51 -9.08 9.85 1.04
CA PRO A 51 -8.17 9.04 0.24
C PRO A 51 -6.73 9.52 0.40
N ARG A 52 -5.79 8.57 0.49
CA ARG A 52 -4.35 8.85 0.44
C ARG A 52 -3.76 8.29 -0.85
N ALA A 53 -2.70 8.92 -1.36
CA ALA A 53 -2.00 8.42 -2.55
C ALA A 53 -0.49 8.46 -2.32
N GLY A 54 0.18 7.39 -2.75
CA GLY A 54 1.65 7.34 -2.88
C GLY A 54 2.08 7.43 -4.34
N GLY A 55 3.33 7.08 -4.64
CA GLY A 55 3.84 7.08 -6.01
C GLY A 55 3.08 6.14 -6.96
N PHE A 56 2.70 4.94 -6.50
CA PHE A 56 2.16 3.88 -7.36
C PHE A 56 0.72 3.48 -7.06
N ASN A 57 0.15 3.90 -5.93
CA ASN A 57 -1.16 3.43 -5.51
C ASN A 57 -2.00 4.55 -4.87
N ALA A 58 -3.32 4.45 -5.01
CA ALA A 58 -4.28 5.20 -4.19
C ALA A 58 -4.91 4.26 -3.15
N LEU A 59 -5.20 4.79 -1.97
CA LEU A 59 -5.65 4.04 -0.79
C LEU A 59 -6.88 4.72 -0.17
N PHE A 60 -7.88 3.90 0.14
CA PHE A 60 -9.10 4.31 0.84
C PHE A 60 -9.25 3.46 2.09
N ARG A 61 -9.39 4.11 3.25
CA ARG A 61 -9.56 3.45 4.54
C ARG A 61 -11.01 3.53 4.99
N MET A 62 -11.60 2.38 5.29
CA MET A 62 -12.89 2.27 5.96
C MET A 62 -12.67 1.87 7.42
N LYS A 63 -13.25 2.64 8.35
CA LYS A 63 -13.36 2.28 9.77
C LYS A 63 -14.65 1.50 10.02
N PHE A 64 -14.62 0.65 11.04
CA PHE A 64 -15.74 -0.19 11.44
C PHE A 64 -16.09 0.01 12.92
N LEU A 65 -17.33 -0.31 13.30
CA LEU A 65 -17.85 -0.10 14.65
C LEU A 65 -17.12 -0.93 15.72
N ASP A 66 -16.53 -2.07 15.32
CA ASP A 66 -15.73 -2.95 16.18
C ASP A 66 -14.33 -2.38 16.50
N GLY A 67 -14.01 -1.17 16.03
CA GLY A 67 -12.69 -0.53 16.17
C GLY A 67 -11.67 -0.98 15.12
N GLY A 68 -12.04 -1.95 14.28
CA GLY A 68 -11.25 -2.42 13.15
C GLY A 68 -11.22 -1.42 11.99
N SER A 69 -10.32 -1.67 11.05
CA SER A 69 -10.24 -0.90 9.81
C SER A 69 -9.79 -1.80 8.66
N ALA A 70 -10.29 -1.50 7.47
CA ALA A 70 -9.84 -2.12 6.22
C ALA A 70 -9.43 -1.04 5.24
N VAL A 71 -8.47 -1.37 4.38
CA VAL A 71 -8.07 -0.52 3.27
C VAL A 71 -8.29 -1.25 1.97
N ILE A 72 -8.74 -0.51 0.95
CA ILE A 72 -8.57 -0.90 -0.44
C ILE A 72 -7.49 -0.04 -1.05
N ARG A 73 -6.62 -0.68 -1.82
CA ARG A 73 -5.54 -0.04 -2.54
C ARG A 73 -5.65 -0.37 -4.02
N PHE A 74 -5.71 0.67 -4.85
CA PHE A 74 -5.72 0.58 -6.31
C PHE A 74 -4.35 0.93 -6.89
N THR A 75 -3.93 0.21 -7.93
CA THR A 75 -2.75 0.61 -8.73
C THR A 75 -3.06 1.85 -9.55
N LYS A 76 -2.17 2.83 -9.53
CA LYS A 76 -2.28 4.01 -10.41
C LYS A 76 -2.00 3.62 -11.86
N PRO A 77 -2.89 3.95 -12.81
CA PRO A 77 -2.60 3.78 -14.22
C PRO A 77 -1.54 4.80 -14.67
N GLY A 78 -0.79 4.48 -15.73
CA GLY A 78 0.31 5.30 -16.22
C GLY A 78 1.62 5.13 -15.44
N SER A 79 1.58 4.89 -14.13
CA SER A 79 2.79 4.67 -13.31
C SER A 79 3.20 3.20 -13.19
N THR A 80 2.36 2.26 -13.63
CA THR A 80 2.59 0.80 -13.54
C THR A 80 2.33 0.12 -14.89
N MET A 81 3.32 -0.59 -15.42
CA MET A 81 3.21 -1.27 -16.73
C MET A 81 2.28 -2.49 -16.72
N PHE A 82 2.33 -3.31 -15.66
CA PHE A 82 1.53 -4.53 -15.52
C PHE A 82 0.77 -4.50 -14.19
N PRO A 83 -0.32 -3.73 -14.09
CA PRO A 83 -0.98 -3.46 -12.81
C PRO A 83 -1.61 -4.72 -12.18
N GLU A 84 -2.17 -5.63 -12.99
CA GLU A 84 -2.73 -6.89 -12.49
C GLU A 84 -1.65 -7.87 -12.02
N GLU A 85 -0.55 -7.98 -12.77
CA GLU A 85 0.61 -8.80 -12.38
C GLU A 85 1.23 -8.26 -11.10
N LYS A 86 1.39 -6.93 -10.99
CA LYS A 86 1.84 -6.27 -9.76
C LYS A 86 1.00 -6.70 -8.56
N ILE A 87 -0.33 -6.68 -8.69
CA ILE A 87 -1.24 -7.04 -7.60
C ILE A 87 -1.10 -8.52 -7.22
N LYS A 88 -1.04 -9.42 -8.21
CA LYS A 88 -0.80 -10.85 -7.99
C LYS A 88 0.49 -11.10 -7.22
N ASN A 89 1.59 -10.51 -7.70
CA ASN A 89 2.92 -10.66 -7.10
C ASN A 89 2.95 -10.11 -5.67
N GLU A 90 2.30 -8.98 -5.43
CA GLU A 90 2.23 -8.37 -4.11
C GLU A 90 1.43 -9.21 -3.11
N VAL A 91 0.27 -9.73 -3.51
CA VAL A 91 -0.53 -10.63 -2.67
C VAL A 91 0.20 -11.93 -2.37
N ALA A 92 0.79 -12.57 -3.39
CA ALA A 92 1.55 -13.80 -3.22
C ALA A 92 2.73 -13.59 -2.25
N THR A 93 3.43 -12.46 -2.37
CA THR A 93 4.52 -12.08 -1.47
C THR A 93 4.04 -11.86 -0.04
N MET A 94 2.94 -11.13 0.16
CA MET A 94 2.38 -10.90 1.50
C MET A 94 1.99 -12.20 2.18
N ARG A 95 1.29 -13.10 1.48
CA ARG A 95 0.91 -14.43 1.99
C ARG A 95 2.14 -15.28 2.31
N PHE A 96 3.13 -15.30 1.41
CA PHE A 96 4.37 -16.02 1.63
C PHE A 96 5.11 -15.54 2.89
N ILE A 97 5.27 -14.22 3.06
CA ILE A 97 5.91 -13.65 4.25
C ILE A 97 5.12 -14.00 5.53
N GLN A 98 3.78 -13.91 5.47
CA GLN A 98 2.89 -14.26 6.58
C GLN A 98 3.07 -15.72 7.02
N ASP A 99 3.17 -16.64 6.07
CA ASP A 99 3.24 -18.08 6.35
C ASP A 99 4.64 -18.53 6.84
N HIS A 100 5.70 -17.80 6.47
CA HIS A 100 7.09 -18.25 6.68
C HIS A 100 7.87 -17.42 7.70
N THR A 101 7.31 -16.32 8.22
CA THR A 101 8.00 -15.43 9.16
C THR A 101 7.08 -14.99 10.30
N ALA A 102 7.66 -14.41 11.35
CA ALA A 102 6.90 -13.74 12.40
C ALA A 102 6.68 -12.25 12.09
N ILE A 103 6.99 -11.80 10.86
CA ILE A 103 6.81 -10.39 10.47
C ILE A 103 5.30 -10.11 10.39
N PRO A 104 4.79 -9.11 11.13
CA PRO A 104 3.39 -8.74 11.02
C PRO A 104 3.17 -8.04 9.67
N VAL A 105 2.45 -8.71 8.77
CA VAL A 105 1.96 -8.14 7.52
C VAL A 105 0.44 -8.03 7.55
N PRO A 106 -0.16 -7.02 6.90
CA PRO A 106 -1.62 -6.92 6.80
C PRO A 106 -2.26 -8.17 6.22
N PHE A 107 -3.35 -8.66 6.82
CA PHE A 107 -4.07 -9.80 6.27
C PHE A 107 -4.83 -9.39 4.99
N VAL A 108 -4.62 -10.14 3.91
CA VAL A 108 -5.30 -9.91 2.63
C VAL A 108 -6.71 -10.49 2.69
N LEU A 109 -7.72 -9.62 2.67
CA LEU A 109 -9.13 -9.98 2.73
C LEU A 109 -9.68 -10.34 1.35
N HIS A 110 -9.28 -9.58 0.34
CA HIS A 110 -9.67 -9.80 -1.04
C HIS A 110 -8.70 -9.08 -2.00
N TRP A 111 -8.65 -9.48 -3.25
CA TRP A 111 -7.93 -8.78 -4.30
C TRP A 111 -8.55 -9.16 -5.65
N GLY A 112 -8.32 -8.35 -6.69
CA GLY A 112 -8.90 -8.62 -7.98
C GLY A 112 -8.35 -7.74 -9.11
N THR A 113 -8.79 -8.08 -10.30
CA THR A 113 -8.52 -7.38 -11.57
C THR A 113 -9.29 -6.05 -11.65
N GLN A 114 -9.04 -5.30 -12.72
CA GLN A 114 -9.82 -4.08 -12.99
C GLN A 114 -11.30 -4.41 -13.18
N ALA A 115 -11.64 -5.48 -13.90
CA ALA A 115 -13.02 -5.85 -14.19
C ALA A 115 -13.82 -6.23 -12.92
N GLU A 116 -13.12 -6.72 -11.89
CA GLU A 116 -13.71 -7.11 -10.60
C GLU A 116 -13.80 -5.94 -9.61
N SER A 117 -13.15 -4.81 -9.94
CA SER A 117 -13.14 -3.62 -9.09
C SER A 117 -14.44 -2.82 -9.20
N PRO A 118 -14.83 -2.06 -8.15
CA PRO A 118 -15.98 -1.17 -8.25
C PRO A 118 -15.75 -0.17 -9.39
N LEU A 119 -16.75 -0.03 -10.26
CA LEU A 119 -16.73 0.90 -11.41
C LEU A 119 -15.55 0.69 -12.38
N CYS A 120 -14.92 -0.50 -12.38
CA CYS A 120 -13.76 -0.79 -13.23
C CYS A 120 -12.59 0.20 -13.03
N ILE A 121 -12.40 0.72 -11.81
CA ILE A 121 -11.39 1.73 -11.47
C ILE A 121 -9.97 1.21 -11.68
N GLY A 122 -9.70 -0.04 -11.31
CA GLY A 122 -8.36 -0.61 -11.48
C GLY A 122 -8.13 -1.86 -10.63
N PRO A 123 -7.04 -2.60 -10.89
CA PRO A 123 -6.63 -3.72 -10.05
C PRO A 123 -6.41 -3.30 -8.60
N PHE A 124 -6.79 -4.16 -7.65
CA PHE A 124 -6.89 -3.76 -6.26
C PHE A 124 -6.53 -4.87 -5.27
N ILE A 125 -6.18 -4.45 -4.04
CA ILE A 125 -6.09 -5.30 -2.85
C ILE A 125 -6.93 -4.68 -1.74
N ILE A 126 -7.81 -5.47 -1.13
CA ILE A 126 -8.47 -5.19 0.15
C ILE A 126 -7.75 -5.96 1.24
N MET A 127 -7.27 -5.25 2.25
CA MET A 127 -6.54 -5.84 3.36
C MET A 127 -6.88 -5.14 4.67
N GLU A 128 -6.56 -5.78 5.79
CA GLU A 128 -6.70 -5.14 7.10
C GLU A 128 -5.79 -3.91 7.19
N TYR A 129 -6.24 -2.93 7.95
CA TYR A 129 -5.39 -1.80 8.30
C TYR A 129 -4.68 -2.09 9.61
N VAL A 130 -3.34 -2.05 9.59
CA VAL A 130 -2.55 -2.16 10.81
C VAL A 130 -2.58 -0.82 11.52
N ASN A 131 -3.30 -0.77 12.65
CA ASN A 131 -3.33 0.42 13.50
C ASN A 131 -1.91 0.71 14.02
N HIS A 132 -1.48 1.96 13.82
CA HIS A 132 -0.19 2.46 14.28
C HIS A 132 -0.38 3.89 14.78
N GLU A 133 0.43 4.28 15.76
CA GLU A 133 0.46 5.65 16.29
C GLU A 133 1.24 6.57 15.35
N MET A 134 2.36 6.09 14.81
CA MET A 134 3.26 6.84 13.94
C MET A 134 4.05 5.88 13.05
N ASP A 135 4.60 6.39 11.95
CA ASP A 135 5.54 5.62 11.13
C ASP A 135 6.99 5.88 11.54
N MET A 136 7.94 5.23 10.85
CA MET A 136 9.36 5.37 11.17
C MET A 136 9.92 6.73 10.77
N ILE A 137 9.35 7.38 9.75
CA ILE A 137 9.75 8.74 9.39
C ILE A 137 9.37 9.65 10.55
N ASP A 138 8.13 9.58 11.03
CA ASP A 138 7.67 10.36 12.18
C ASP A 138 8.53 10.17 13.42
N ALA A 139 8.83 8.92 13.75
CA ALA A 139 9.60 8.60 14.95
C ALA A 139 11.06 9.09 14.89
N LEU A 140 11.64 9.20 13.68
CA LEU A 140 13.04 9.57 13.47
C LEU A 140 13.24 11.03 13.07
N ASN A 141 12.23 11.70 12.54
CA ASN A 141 12.37 13.02 11.94
C ASN A 141 12.62 14.11 12.99
N THR A 142 13.29 15.18 12.57
CA THR A 142 13.54 16.35 13.41
C THR A 142 12.21 17.07 13.67
N PRO A 143 11.87 17.39 14.94
CA PRO A 143 10.64 18.10 15.26
C PRO A 143 10.51 19.41 14.47
N GLY A 144 9.31 19.65 13.93
CA GLY A 144 8.99 20.84 13.14
C GLY A 144 9.24 20.70 11.64
N ILE A 145 9.87 19.62 11.16
CA ILE A 145 9.96 19.33 9.73
C ILE A 145 8.65 18.67 9.27
N SER A 146 8.00 19.26 8.27
CA SER A 146 6.78 18.71 7.69
C SER A 146 7.06 17.41 6.91
N HIS A 147 6.04 16.55 6.80
CA HIS A 147 6.11 15.36 5.93
C HIS A 147 6.34 15.68 4.44
N ASN A 148 6.04 16.90 4.01
CA ASN A 148 6.27 17.35 2.64
C ASN A 148 7.73 17.75 2.40
N GLU A 149 8.52 17.87 3.46
CA GLU A 149 9.93 18.20 3.38
C GLU A 149 10.77 16.93 3.48
N ARG A 150 12.01 17.01 3.01
CA ARG A 150 12.94 15.89 3.12
C ARG A 150 13.16 15.58 4.60
N PRO A 151 12.90 14.34 5.07
CA PRO A 151 13.08 14.00 6.47
C PRO A 151 14.57 14.08 6.84
N ILE A 152 14.82 14.60 8.04
CA ILE A 152 16.16 14.74 8.63
C ILE A 152 16.15 14.04 9.98
N LEU A 153 17.04 13.06 10.17
CA LEU A 153 17.19 12.36 11.45
C LEU A 153 17.41 13.38 12.57
N ASN A 154 16.54 13.33 13.59
CA ASN A 154 16.65 14.19 14.76
C ASN A 154 17.98 13.95 15.48
N PRO A 155 18.90 14.93 15.52
CA PRO A 155 20.20 14.75 16.17
C PRO A 155 20.09 14.58 17.69
N ASN A 156 18.96 15.00 18.27
CA ASN A 156 18.67 14.90 19.70
C ASN A 156 17.79 13.70 20.05
N ILE A 157 17.56 12.77 19.12
CA ILE A 157 16.79 11.55 19.42
C ILE A 157 17.46 10.76 20.54
N ASN A 158 16.66 10.25 21.47
CA ASN A 158 17.17 9.38 22.52
C ASN A 158 17.83 8.13 21.87
N LYS A 159 19.08 7.86 22.25
CA LYS A 159 19.85 6.76 21.68
C LYS A 159 19.18 5.40 21.88
N ALA A 160 18.54 5.16 23.02
CA ALA A 160 17.83 3.91 23.28
C ALA A 160 16.61 3.75 22.36
N THR A 161 15.89 4.84 22.05
CA THR A 161 14.81 4.83 21.05
C THR A 161 15.36 4.49 19.66
N LEU A 162 16.47 5.10 19.28
CA LEU A 162 17.12 4.83 17.99
C LEU A 162 17.57 3.37 17.88
N GLU A 163 18.25 2.86 18.91
CA GLU A 163 18.68 1.45 18.99
C GLU A 163 17.48 0.49 18.95
N MET A 164 16.38 0.82 19.62
CA MET A 164 15.14 0.03 19.60
C MET A 164 14.54 -0.04 18.19
N LEU A 165 14.34 1.10 17.52
CA LEU A 165 13.72 1.17 16.19
C LEU A 165 14.57 0.45 15.14
N TYR A 166 15.86 0.75 15.06
CA TYR A 166 16.77 0.06 14.13
C TYR A 166 16.94 -1.43 14.49
N GLY A 167 16.87 -1.78 15.77
CA GLY A 167 16.85 -3.17 16.22
C GLY A 167 15.63 -3.94 15.71
N GLN A 168 14.45 -3.30 15.64
CA GLN A 168 13.25 -3.90 15.04
C GLN A 168 13.42 -4.09 13.52
N VAL A 169 13.97 -3.09 12.82
CA VAL A 169 14.27 -3.20 11.38
C VAL A 169 15.24 -4.35 11.10
N ALA A 170 16.33 -4.44 11.87
CA ALA A 170 17.32 -5.49 11.73
C ALA A 170 16.70 -6.89 11.92
N LYS A 171 15.78 -7.05 12.88
CA LYS A 171 15.03 -8.30 13.09
C LYS A 171 14.13 -8.67 11.92
N ILE A 172 13.48 -7.68 11.28
CA ILE A 172 12.67 -7.89 10.08
C ILE A 172 13.58 -8.31 8.92
N LEU A 173 14.64 -7.56 8.66
CA LEU A 173 15.59 -7.86 7.58
C LEU A 173 16.23 -9.24 7.73
N LEU A 174 16.61 -9.64 8.95
CA LEU A 174 17.17 -10.96 9.23
C LEU A 174 16.18 -12.10 8.96
N GLN A 175 14.88 -11.88 9.17
CA GLN A 175 13.86 -12.88 8.85
C GLN A 175 13.68 -12.99 7.33
N LEU A 176 13.57 -11.85 6.64
CA LEU A 176 13.46 -11.82 5.18
C LEU A 176 14.68 -12.44 4.50
N SER A 177 15.90 -12.20 5.02
CA SER A 177 17.14 -12.72 4.43
C SER A 177 17.28 -14.24 4.53
N LYS A 178 16.48 -14.90 5.37
CA LYS A 178 16.47 -16.37 5.55
C LYS A 178 15.46 -17.06 4.64
N LEU A 179 14.63 -16.30 3.91
CA LEU A 179 13.69 -16.85 2.95
C LEU A 179 14.47 -17.26 1.70
N GLU A 180 14.55 -18.57 1.46
CA GLU A 180 15.21 -19.14 0.30
C GLU A 180 14.16 -19.58 -0.73
N LEU A 181 14.39 -19.21 -2.00
CA LEU A 181 13.57 -19.59 -3.13
C LEU A 181 14.43 -20.33 -4.15
N PRO A 182 13.89 -21.36 -4.82
CA PRO A 182 14.66 -22.17 -5.77
C PRO A 182 15.05 -21.40 -7.03
N LEU A 183 14.34 -20.30 -7.34
CA LEU A 183 14.52 -19.49 -8.53
C LEU A 183 14.40 -18.01 -8.18
N ILE A 184 15.04 -17.16 -8.99
CA ILE A 184 14.83 -15.71 -8.99
C ILE A 184 13.56 -15.37 -9.78
N GLY A 185 12.91 -14.25 -9.46
CA GLY A 185 11.71 -13.80 -10.16
C GLY A 185 10.65 -13.29 -9.20
N ALA A 186 9.38 -13.40 -9.60
CA ALA A 186 8.23 -13.03 -8.79
C ALA A 186 7.55 -14.26 -8.20
N LEU A 187 6.95 -14.09 -7.02
CA LEU A 187 6.12 -15.12 -6.40
C LEU A 187 4.75 -15.15 -7.08
N GLU A 188 4.31 -16.35 -7.44
CA GLU A 188 2.97 -16.60 -7.96
C GLU A 188 2.24 -17.56 -7.02
N GLU A 189 0.99 -17.24 -6.71
CA GLU A 189 0.13 -18.12 -5.93
C GLU A 189 -0.34 -19.28 -6.81
N THR A 190 0.17 -20.47 -6.55
CA THR A 190 -0.30 -21.68 -7.24
C THR A 190 -1.62 -22.13 -6.63
N LYS A 191 -2.61 -22.43 -7.48
CA LYS A 191 -3.87 -23.03 -7.00
C LYS A 191 -3.53 -24.39 -6.39
N LYS A 192 -3.98 -24.62 -5.16
CA LYS A 192 -4.09 -25.98 -4.61
C LYS A 192 -5.20 -26.75 -5.30
#